data_AF-A0A2D5J0N8-F1
#
_entry.id   AF-A0A2D5J0N8-F1
#
_cell.length_a   1.000
_cell.length_b   1.000
_cell.length_c   1.000
_cell.angle_alpha   90.00
_cell.angle_beta   90.00
_cell.angle_gamma   90.00
#
_symmetry.space_group_name_H-M   'P 1'
#
loop_
_entity.id
_entity.type
_entity.pdbx_description
1 polymer ?
#
loop_
_entity_poly.entity_id
_entity_poly.type
_entity_poly.pdbx_seq_one_letter_code
_entity_poly.pdbx_strand_id
1 'polypeptide(L)'
;MGFRLGTSASDVFGAANGDDLVLGLQGNDVLSTGLGQDIVFGGLGDDEIRIGSGSKIVFGGADADTFAFLADTAGYTYIGDFEDGIDRVDLSQLGVRSLADVDIARHSQGAVITIGNLVIDLRTDRPDLLGAEDFIFAATENAHVLGFEDISHDDAYAGLFDDTYQGFAWTNFGVLEYDEYSQTRTSGYRPHDGDNLAYNGYGDPASFSRDANFDLESLCLSAAWSDGLAVTVEAYDDGEFIGKQVLTLLYGVSTFFELDDSFFDSVDMVLFTSQGGSDLPTDAGTGTQFGLDQMTIIG
;
A
#
# COMPACT_ATOMS: atom_id res chain seq x y z
N MET A 1 28.13 10.68 -26.63
CA MET A 1 27.17 9.94 -27.46
C MET A 1 27.74 8.59 -27.85
N GLY A 2 27.64 7.63 -26.94
CA GLY A 2 27.74 6.21 -27.29
C GLY A 2 26.39 5.67 -27.77
N PHE A 3 26.41 4.45 -28.27
CA PHE A 3 25.27 3.78 -28.86
C PHE A 3 25.23 2.33 -28.40
N ARG A 4 24.08 1.88 -27.90
CA ARG A 4 23.81 0.52 -27.45
C ARG A 4 22.56 -0.01 -28.16
N LEU A 5 22.65 -1.25 -28.60
CA LEU A 5 21.60 -1.92 -29.36
C LEU A 5 21.45 -3.35 -28.84
N GLY A 6 20.24 -3.70 -28.45
CA GLY A 6 19.81 -5.06 -28.13
C GLY A 6 19.46 -5.86 -29.38
N THR A 7 18.71 -6.94 -29.19
CA THR A 7 18.41 -7.96 -30.18
C THR A 7 16.91 -8.26 -30.22
N SER A 8 16.51 -9.44 -30.68
CA SER A 8 15.11 -9.88 -30.64
C SER A 8 14.83 -10.85 -29.50
N ALA A 9 15.77 -10.97 -28.58
CA ALA A 9 15.69 -11.83 -27.41
C ALA A 9 16.00 -10.98 -26.19
N SER A 10 15.58 -11.43 -25.02
CA SER A 10 15.89 -10.78 -23.74
C SER A 10 17.39 -10.52 -23.58
N ASP A 11 17.73 -9.25 -23.43
CA ASP A 11 19.08 -8.75 -23.28
C ASP A 11 19.27 -8.08 -21.91
N VAL A 12 20.51 -8.09 -21.42
CA VAL A 12 20.89 -7.39 -20.18
C VAL A 12 22.12 -6.55 -20.47
N PHE A 13 21.97 -5.24 -20.56
CA PHE A 13 23.08 -4.34 -20.87
C PHE A 13 22.91 -2.92 -20.35
N GLY A 14 24.03 -2.21 -20.26
CA GLY A 14 24.08 -0.83 -19.79
C GLY A 14 24.82 0.11 -20.72
N ALA A 15 24.37 1.35 -20.76
CA ALA A 15 25.11 2.51 -21.21
C ALA A 15 26.36 2.75 -20.34
N ALA A 16 27.36 3.41 -20.92
CA ALA A 16 28.56 3.79 -20.19
C ALA A 16 28.31 5.14 -19.48
N ASN A 17 29.35 5.74 -18.89
CA ASN A 17 29.23 7.12 -18.44
C ASN A 17 29.26 8.07 -19.65
N GLY A 18 28.41 9.09 -19.60
CA GLY A 18 28.25 10.11 -20.64
C GLY A 18 27.03 9.83 -21.50
N ASP A 19 26.67 10.80 -22.34
CA ASP A 19 25.44 10.75 -23.13
C ASP A 19 25.42 9.54 -24.06
N ASP A 20 24.34 8.75 -24.03
CA ASP A 20 24.16 7.51 -24.78
C ASP A 20 22.76 7.41 -25.42
N LEU A 21 22.67 6.66 -26.52
CA LEU A 21 21.41 6.17 -27.10
C LEU A 21 21.31 4.66 -26.87
N VAL A 22 20.25 4.22 -26.21
CA VAL A 22 20.00 2.81 -25.83
C VAL A 22 18.72 2.33 -26.50
N LEU A 23 18.78 1.20 -27.19
CA LEU A 23 17.64 0.57 -27.87
C LEU A 23 17.57 -0.91 -27.47
N GLY A 24 16.53 -1.35 -26.77
CA GLY A 24 16.31 -2.76 -26.40
C GLY A 24 15.82 -3.62 -27.59
N LEU A 25 14.82 -3.09 -28.31
CA LEU A 25 14.15 -3.65 -29.48
C LEU A 25 13.04 -4.65 -29.17
N GLN A 26 13.33 -5.94 -29.00
CA GLN A 26 12.34 -7.00 -28.86
C GLN A 26 12.77 -7.99 -27.79
N GLY A 27 11.81 -8.45 -27.00
CA GLY A 27 12.05 -9.36 -25.87
C GLY A 27 12.18 -8.58 -24.58
N ASN A 28 11.99 -9.29 -23.47
CA ASN A 28 11.98 -8.68 -22.14
C ASN A 28 13.41 -8.32 -21.72
N ASP A 29 13.77 -7.05 -21.79
CA ASP A 29 15.12 -6.55 -21.60
C ASP A 29 15.34 -5.97 -20.20
N VAL A 30 16.61 -5.92 -19.79
CA VAL A 30 17.06 -5.19 -18.61
C VAL A 30 18.11 -4.17 -19.04
N LEU A 31 17.67 -2.92 -19.15
CA LEU A 31 18.45 -1.82 -19.71
C LEU A 31 18.94 -0.90 -18.59
N SER A 32 20.21 -0.48 -18.61
CA SER A 32 20.70 0.55 -17.68
C SER A 32 21.19 1.79 -18.43
N THR A 33 20.76 2.96 -17.96
CA THR A 33 21.08 4.25 -18.57
C THR A 33 22.43 4.81 -18.12
N GLY A 34 22.89 4.49 -16.90
CA GLY A 34 24.13 5.05 -16.37
C GLY A 34 24.05 6.57 -16.10
N LEU A 35 25.19 7.25 -16.18
CA LEU A 35 25.31 8.69 -15.92
C LEU A 35 25.30 9.47 -17.23
N GLY A 36 24.68 10.66 -17.26
CA GLY A 36 24.75 11.57 -18.41
C GLY A 36 23.39 11.90 -19.01
N GLN A 37 23.38 12.39 -20.25
CA GLN A 37 22.16 12.66 -20.99
C GLN A 37 21.80 11.51 -21.94
N ASP A 38 20.84 10.65 -21.54
CA ASP A 38 20.56 9.43 -22.28
C ASP A 38 19.16 9.43 -22.89
N ILE A 39 19.05 8.81 -24.07
CA ILE A 39 17.79 8.51 -24.72
C ILE A 39 17.65 7.01 -24.77
N VAL A 40 16.56 6.48 -24.21
CA VAL A 40 16.32 5.04 -24.08
C VAL A 40 14.97 4.68 -24.65
N PHE A 41 14.95 3.60 -25.42
CA PHE A 41 13.75 2.93 -25.90
C PHE A 41 13.85 1.46 -25.51
N GLY A 42 12.91 0.95 -24.70
CA GLY A 42 12.80 -0.47 -24.36
C GLY A 42 12.43 -1.27 -25.60
N GLY A 43 11.20 -1.14 -26.07
CA GLY A 43 10.77 -1.69 -27.35
C GLY A 43 9.50 -2.51 -27.24
N LEU A 44 9.58 -3.81 -27.55
CA LEU A 44 8.48 -4.75 -27.38
C LEU A 44 8.88 -5.78 -26.33
N GLY A 45 7.96 -6.15 -25.44
CA GLY A 45 8.20 -7.07 -24.34
C GLY A 45 8.26 -6.33 -23.01
N ASP A 46 8.18 -7.07 -21.91
CA ASP A 46 8.16 -6.49 -20.57
C ASP A 46 9.59 -6.07 -20.16
N ASP A 47 9.90 -4.77 -20.23
CA ASP A 47 11.27 -4.26 -20.03
C ASP A 47 11.48 -3.68 -18.63
N GLU A 48 12.66 -3.93 -18.04
CA GLU A 48 13.14 -3.25 -16.83
C GLU A 48 14.20 -2.20 -17.20
N ILE A 49 13.84 -0.92 -17.10
CA ILE A 49 14.74 0.19 -17.42
C ILE A 49 15.29 0.81 -16.12
N ARG A 50 16.56 0.55 -15.84
CA ARG A 50 17.32 1.08 -14.70
C ARG A 50 17.87 2.48 -15.00
N ILE A 51 17.27 3.46 -14.36
CA ILE A 51 17.51 4.89 -14.55
C ILE A 51 18.54 5.38 -13.53
N GLY A 52 19.68 5.87 -14.02
CA GLY A 52 20.72 6.50 -13.22
C GLY A 52 20.69 8.02 -13.30
N SER A 53 21.63 8.68 -12.64
CA SER A 53 21.70 10.15 -12.57
C SER A 53 21.92 10.84 -13.92
N GLY A 54 21.45 12.08 -14.02
CA GLY A 54 21.56 12.93 -15.20
C GLY A 54 20.20 13.25 -15.82
N SER A 55 20.21 13.73 -17.06
CA SER A 55 18.96 14.00 -17.78
C SER A 55 18.59 12.82 -18.67
N LYS A 56 17.37 12.29 -18.57
CA LYS A 56 16.98 11.10 -19.31
C LYS A 56 15.71 11.36 -20.11
N ILE A 57 15.63 10.77 -21.28
CA ILE A 57 14.41 10.64 -22.06
C ILE A 57 14.20 9.13 -22.24
N VAL A 58 13.16 8.60 -21.64
CA VAL A 58 12.91 7.16 -21.56
C VAL A 58 11.54 6.85 -22.15
N PHE A 59 11.51 5.82 -22.99
CA PHE A 59 10.30 5.22 -23.53
C PHE A 59 10.35 3.73 -23.20
N GLY A 60 9.33 3.21 -22.53
CA GLY A 60 9.19 1.79 -22.23
C GLY A 60 8.95 1.02 -23.52
N GLY A 61 7.86 1.37 -24.19
CA GLY A 61 7.46 0.75 -25.44
C GLY A 61 6.07 0.17 -25.29
N ALA A 62 5.90 -1.08 -25.72
CA ALA A 62 4.66 -1.81 -25.56
C ALA A 62 4.85 -2.97 -24.58
N ASP A 63 3.74 -3.41 -23.99
CA ASP A 63 3.70 -4.41 -22.92
C ASP A 63 4.08 -3.80 -21.56
N ALA A 64 4.29 -4.61 -20.51
CA ALA A 64 4.36 -4.10 -19.14
C ALA A 64 5.79 -3.71 -18.72
N ASP A 65 6.06 -2.41 -18.66
CA ASP A 65 7.41 -1.91 -18.40
C ASP A 65 7.62 -1.44 -16.95
N THR A 66 8.85 -1.55 -16.46
CA THR A 66 9.27 -1.04 -15.14
C THR A 66 10.36 0.00 -15.27
N PHE A 67 10.08 1.23 -14.86
CA PHE A 67 11.03 2.34 -14.79
C PHE A 67 11.67 2.41 -13.41
N ALA A 68 12.82 1.75 -13.24
CA ALA A 68 13.48 1.60 -11.93
C ALA A 68 14.56 2.65 -11.69
N PHE A 69 14.33 3.53 -10.71
CA PHE A 69 15.31 4.54 -10.32
C PHE A 69 16.31 3.96 -9.33
N LEU A 70 17.61 4.02 -9.68
CA LEU A 70 18.68 3.51 -8.83
C LEU A 70 18.92 4.43 -7.63
N ALA A 71 19.53 3.88 -6.57
CA ALA A 71 19.97 4.67 -5.42
C ALA A 71 20.81 5.90 -5.84
N ASP A 72 20.64 7.00 -5.10
CA ASP A 72 21.31 8.28 -5.34
C ASP A 72 21.06 8.91 -6.73
N THR A 73 20.01 8.49 -7.45
CA THR A 73 19.63 9.10 -8.72
C THR A 73 19.18 10.55 -8.52
N ALA A 74 19.79 11.47 -9.27
CA ALA A 74 19.45 12.88 -9.29
C ALA A 74 19.42 13.42 -10.72
N GLY A 75 18.68 14.51 -10.92
CA GLY A 75 18.51 15.14 -12.24
C GLY A 75 17.07 15.12 -12.72
N TYR A 76 16.89 14.97 -14.03
CA TYR A 76 15.59 15.12 -14.67
C TYR A 76 15.32 13.96 -15.62
N THR A 77 14.25 13.22 -15.40
CA THR A 77 13.85 12.11 -16.26
C THR A 77 12.50 12.42 -16.87
N TYR A 78 12.41 12.36 -18.19
CA TYR A 78 11.14 12.37 -18.92
C TYR A 78 10.78 10.95 -19.33
N ILE A 79 9.65 10.44 -18.86
CA ILE A 79 9.06 9.16 -19.28
C ILE A 79 7.94 9.48 -20.27
N GLY A 80 8.08 9.03 -21.51
CA GLY A 80 7.31 9.56 -22.63
C GLY A 80 6.03 8.83 -22.98
N ASP A 81 5.82 7.62 -22.48
CA ASP A 81 4.78 6.69 -22.93
C ASP A 81 4.19 5.83 -21.81
N PHE A 82 4.21 6.28 -20.56
CA PHE A 82 3.70 5.52 -19.42
C PHE A 82 2.21 5.15 -19.56
N GLU A 83 1.90 3.86 -19.50
CA GLU A 83 0.57 3.28 -19.56
C GLU A 83 0.04 2.88 -18.17
N ASP A 84 -0.92 3.66 -17.67
CA ASP A 84 -1.61 3.43 -16.38
C ASP A 84 -2.23 2.02 -16.27
N GLY A 85 -1.92 1.32 -15.18
CA GLY A 85 -2.34 -0.06 -14.91
C GLY A 85 -1.61 -1.14 -15.73
N ILE A 86 -0.59 -0.77 -16.51
CA ILE A 86 0.29 -1.69 -17.26
C ILE A 86 1.73 -1.50 -16.80
N ASP A 87 2.22 -0.25 -16.86
CA ASP A 87 3.58 0.11 -16.47
C ASP A 87 3.70 0.42 -14.99
N ARG A 88 4.93 0.37 -14.48
CA ARG A 88 5.23 0.72 -13.08
C ARG A 88 6.50 1.57 -12.96
N VAL A 89 6.52 2.45 -11.97
CA VAL A 89 7.69 3.23 -11.58
C VAL A 89 8.26 2.69 -10.28
N ASP A 90 9.47 2.17 -10.32
CA ASP A 90 10.15 1.65 -9.14
C ASP A 90 11.00 2.72 -8.46
N LEU A 91 10.55 3.13 -7.28
CA LEU A 91 11.17 4.11 -6.39
C LEU A 91 11.81 3.45 -5.16
N SER A 92 11.83 2.11 -5.10
CA SER A 92 12.23 1.35 -3.91
C SER A 92 13.66 1.61 -3.48
N GLN A 93 14.56 1.85 -4.43
CA GLN A 93 15.96 2.15 -4.14
C GLN A 93 16.21 3.62 -3.75
N LEU A 94 15.20 4.49 -3.85
CA LEU A 94 15.27 5.88 -3.42
C LEU A 94 14.85 6.06 -1.94
N GLY A 95 14.39 5.00 -1.28
CA GLY A 95 13.93 5.04 0.10
C GLY A 95 12.52 5.62 0.28
N VAL A 96 11.78 5.78 -0.81
CA VAL A 96 10.37 6.22 -0.83
C VAL A 96 9.48 5.05 -0.41
N ARG A 97 8.64 5.22 0.60
CA ARG A 97 7.78 4.17 1.18
C ARG A 97 6.32 4.29 0.78
N SER A 98 5.86 5.51 0.49
CA SER A 98 4.49 5.77 0.05
C SER A 98 4.44 6.96 -0.90
N LEU A 99 3.25 7.28 -1.42
CA LEU A 99 3.03 8.51 -2.20
C LEU A 99 3.15 9.78 -1.35
N ALA A 100 3.09 9.69 -0.02
CA ALA A 100 3.23 10.83 0.87
C ALA A 100 4.69 11.35 0.92
N ASP A 101 5.66 10.47 0.65
CA ASP A 101 7.09 10.81 0.62
C ASP A 101 7.51 11.61 -0.62
N VAL A 102 6.59 11.83 -1.58
CA VAL A 102 6.90 12.45 -2.87
C VAL A 102 5.94 13.59 -3.20
N ASP A 103 6.48 14.65 -3.82
CA ASP A 103 5.68 15.76 -4.29
C ASP A 103 5.16 15.46 -5.70
N ILE A 104 3.84 15.29 -5.86
CA ILE A 104 3.20 15.00 -7.15
C ILE A 104 2.36 16.18 -7.63
N ALA A 105 2.78 16.78 -8.75
CA ALA A 105 2.06 17.83 -9.46
C ALA A 105 1.45 17.29 -10.77
N ARG A 106 0.19 16.86 -10.72
CA ARG A 106 -0.57 16.40 -11.88
C ARG A 106 -0.90 17.54 -12.84
N HIS A 107 -0.89 17.26 -14.13
CA HIS A 107 -1.26 18.18 -15.20
C HIS A 107 -1.92 17.44 -16.38
N SER A 108 -2.39 18.16 -17.39
CA SER A 108 -3.25 17.59 -18.45
C SER A 108 -2.61 16.53 -19.36
N GLN A 109 -1.30 16.28 -19.21
CA GLN A 109 -0.54 15.35 -20.05
C GLN A 109 0.23 14.33 -19.20
N GLY A 110 0.04 14.31 -17.88
CA GLY A 110 0.89 13.52 -17.00
C GLY A 110 1.00 14.06 -15.58
N ALA A 111 2.11 13.74 -14.93
CA ALA A 111 2.45 14.23 -13.60
C ALA A 111 3.95 14.53 -13.49
N VAL A 112 4.28 15.55 -12.70
CA VAL A 112 5.66 15.81 -12.30
C VAL A 112 5.81 15.33 -10.86
N ILE A 113 6.72 14.38 -10.64
CA ILE A 113 7.05 13.80 -9.35
C ILE A 113 8.42 14.34 -8.92
N THR A 114 8.50 14.92 -7.73
CA THR A 114 9.76 15.49 -7.21
C THR A 114 10.18 14.75 -5.94
N ILE A 115 11.43 14.29 -5.92
CA ILE A 115 12.03 13.50 -4.83
C ILE A 115 13.42 14.08 -4.55
N GLY A 116 13.52 14.99 -3.58
CA GLY A 116 14.77 15.70 -3.29
C GLY A 116 15.31 16.46 -4.52
N ASN A 117 16.40 15.95 -5.13
CA ASN A 117 17.03 16.53 -6.32
C ASN A 117 16.67 15.80 -7.63
N LEU A 118 15.76 14.83 -7.56
CA LEU A 118 15.24 14.11 -8.71
C LEU A 118 13.88 14.69 -9.11
N VAL A 119 13.71 14.91 -10.42
CA VAL A 119 12.43 15.27 -11.03
C VAL A 119 12.10 14.22 -12.08
N ILE A 120 10.91 13.63 -11.98
CA ILE A 120 10.35 12.67 -12.94
C ILE A 120 9.16 13.36 -13.59
N ASP A 121 9.27 13.65 -14.88
CA ASP A 121 8.19 14.15 -15.72
C ASP A 121 7.59 12.97 -16.47
N LEU A 122 6.48 12.46 -15.95
CA LEU A 122 5.83 11.26 -16.43
C LEU A 122 4.65 11.66 -17.29
N ARG A 123 4.71 11.31 -18.58
CA ARG A 123 3.60 11.51 -19.51
C ARG A 123 2.69 10.29 -19.50
N THR A 124 1.40 10.52 -19.29
CA THR A 124 0.35 9.50 -19.40
C THR A 124 -0.96 10.11 -19.90
N ASP A 125 -1.82 9.30 -20.52
CA ASP A 125 -3.13 9.73 -21.00
C ASP A 125 -4.21 9.76 -19.91
N ARG A 126 -3.95 9.12 -18.77
CA ARG A 126 -4.85 9.01 -17.61
C ARG A 126 -4.20 9.50 -16.30
N PRO A 127 -3.74 10.77 -16.21
CA PRO A 127 -3.04 11.28 -15.03
C PRO A 127 -3.90 11.31 -13.76
N ASP A 128 -5.22 11.33 -13.90
CA ASP A 128 -6.17 11.29 -12.78
C ASP A 128 -6.24 9.91 -12.11
N LEU A 129 -5.74 8.85 -12.75
CA LEU A 129 -5.74 7.48 -12.24
C LEU A 129 -4.43 7.06 -11.58
N LEU A 130 -3.38 7.88 -11.69
CA LEU A 130 -2.09 7.59 -11.04
C LEU A 130 -2.28 7.37 -9.53
N GLY A 131 -2.10 6.13 -9.09
CA GLY A 131 -2.30 5.67 -7.72
C GLY A 131 -1.08 4.90 -7.20
N ALA A 132 -1.15 4.39 -5.98
CA ALA A 132 -0.04 3.67 -5.34
C ALA A 132 0.32 2.38 -6.12
N GLU A 133 -0.64 1.81 -6.84
CA GLU A 133 -0.49 0.62 -7.70
C GLU A 133 0.55 0.80 -8.83
N ASP A 134 0.70 2.03 -9.33
CA ASP A 134 1.62 2.39 -10.41
C ASP A 134 3.07 2.50 -9.92
N PHE A 135 3.31 2.42 -8.61
CA PHE A 135 4.61 2.59 -8.00
C PHE A 135 5.07 1.33 -7.27
N ILE A 136 6.38 1.12 -7.25
CA ILE A 136 7.04 0.17 -6.35
C ILE A 136 7.77 0.98 -5.29
N PHE A 137 7.36 0.82 -4.05
CA PHE A 137 7.96 1.49 -2.91
C PHE A 137 9.03 0.64 -2.24
N ALA A 138 9.88 1.30 -1.46
CA ALA A 138 10.89 0.66 -0.64
C ALA A 138 10.18 -0.26 0.35
N ALA A 139 10.68 -1.48 0.48
CA ALA A 139 10.18 -2.37 1.53
C ALA A 139 10.40 -1.70 2.89
N THR A 140 9.34 -1.59 3.68
CA THR A 140 9.45 -1.06 5.02
C THR A 140 10.04 -2.13 5.93
N GLU A 141 11.30 -1.94 6.37
CA GLU A 141 11.92 -2.87 7.31
C GLU A 141 11.10 -2.94 8.60
N ASN A 142 10.88 -4.16 9.12
CA ASN A 142 10.03 -4.46 10.27
C ASN A 142 8.53 -4.20 10.08
N ALA A 143 8.04 -4.21 8.83
CA ALA A 143 6.61 -4.33 8.59
C ALA A 143 6.09 -5.68 9.12
N HIS A 144 5.19 -5.63 10.09
CA HIS A 144 4.53 -6.80 10.66
C HIS A 144 3.03 -6.75 10.32
N VAL A 145 2.56 -7.79 9.64
CA VAL A 145 1.14 -7.99 9.36
C VAL A 145 0.53 -8.84 10.46
N LEU A 146 -0.48 -8.30 11.13
CA LEU A 146 -1.27 -8.98 12.14
C LEU A 146 -2.59 -9.38 11.53
N GLY A 147 -2.75 -10.68 11.24
CA GLY A 147 -3.96 -11.27 10.65
C GLY A 147 -4.70 -12.25 11.58
N PHE A 148 -4.27 -12.42 12.83
CA PHE A 148 -4.93 -13.28 13.84
C PHE A 148 -5.02 -14.78 13.50
N GLU A 149 -4.49 -15.23 12.36
CA GLU A 149 -4.45 -16.63 11.92
C GLU A 149 -3.60 -17.56 12.81
N ASP A 150 -2.73 -17.01 13.66
CA ASP A 150 -1.94 -17.77 14.63
C ASP A 150 -2.73 -18.17 15.88
N ILE A 151 -3.99 -17.75 15.98
CA ILE A 151 -4.89 -18.03 17.10
C ILE A 151 -5.85 -19.17 16.73
N SER A 152 -5.67 -20.36 17.28
CA SER A 152 -6.58 -21.50 17.05
C SER A 152 -7.48 -21.73 18.27
N HIS A 153 -8.79 -21.95 18.06
CA HIS A 153 -9.73 -22.27 19.14
C HIS A 153 -10.38 -23.64 18.99
N ASP A 154 -10.37 -24.40 20.09
CA ASP A 154 -11.10 -25.67 20.21
C ASP A 154 -12.63 -25.48 20.37
N ASP A 155 -13.11 -24.25 20.63
CA ASP A 155 -14.53 -23.88 20.74
C ASP A 155 -14.77 -22.53 20.02
N ALA A 156 -15.65 -22.53 18.99
CA ALA A 156 -15.89 -21.48 17.99
C ALA A 156 -16.30 -20.05 18.47
N TYR A 157 -16.22 -19.76 19.77
CA TYR A 157 -16.45 -18.45 20.37
C TYR A 157 -15.54 -18.29 21.58
N ALA A 158 -14.29 -17.92 21.36
CA ALA A 158 -13.38 -17.63 22.46
C ALA A 158 -13.60 -16.21 23.00
N GLY A 159 -13.43 -16.08 24.31
CA GLY A 159 -13.51 -14.82 25.02
C GLY A 159 -12.48 -13.81 24.51
N LEU A 160 -12.65 -12.57 24.98
CA LEU A 160 -11.73 -11.45 24.78
C LEU A 160 -10.26 -11.89 24.83
N PHE A 161 -9.41 -11.26 24.01
CA PHE A 161 -7.95 -11.42 24.04
C PHE A 161 -7.42 -11.65 25.47
N ASP A 162 -6.37 -12.47 25.62
CA ASP A 162 -5.46 -12.21 26.75
C ASP A 162 -5.01 -10.76 26.62
N ASP A 163 -4.93 -9.99 27.72
CA ASP A 163 -4.68 -8.55 27.66
C ASP A 163 -3.40 -8.16 26.88
N THR A 164 -2.62 -9.12 26.34
CA THR A 164 -1.47 -8.93 25.46
C THR A 164 -1.48 -9.89 24.25
N TYR A 165 -1.54 -9.41 23.02
CA TYR A 165 -1.30 -10.18 21.78
C TYR A 165 -0.28 -9.49 20.90
N GLN A 166 0.75 -10.23 20.46
CA GLN A 166 1.87 -9.75 19.64
C GLN A 166 2.52 -8.46 20.19
N GLY A 167 2.59 -8.35 21.52
CA GLY A 167 3.17 -7.21 22.22
C GLY A 167 2.22 -6.02 22.43
N PHE A 168 0.99 -6.09 21.94
CA PHE A 168 -0.04 -5.07 22.13
C PHE A 168 -1.01 -5.45 23.23
N ALA A 169 -1.39 -4.47 24.05
CA ALA A 169 -2.53 -4.58 24.93
C ALA A 169 -3.82 -4.23 24.19
N TRP A 170 -4.84 -5.09 24.30
CA TRP A 170 -6.09 -4.97 23.57
C TRP A 170 -7.26 -4.70 24.52
N THR A 171 -8.19 -3.82 24.13
CA THR A 171 -9.40 -3.51 24.89
C THR A 171 -10.62 -3.61 23.99
N ASN A 172 -11.66 -4.32 24.46
CA ASN A 172 -12.94 -4.53 23.77
C ASN A 172 -12.84 -5.20 22.38
N PHE A 173 -11.84 -6.06 22.21
CA PHE A 173 -11.72 -6.99 21.08
C PHE A 173 -11.77 -8.44 21.58
N GLY A 174 -12.52 -9.29 20.86
CA GLY A 174 -12.40 -10.75 20.91
C GLY A 174 -11.93 -11.27 19.56
N VAL A 175 -11.69 -12.58 19.44
CA VAL A 175 -11.33 -13.20 18.15
C VAL A 175 -12.47 -14.13 17.73
N LEU A 176 -12.86 -14.02 16.46
CA LEU A 176 -13.88 -14.84 15.83
C LEU A 176 -13.18 -15.76 14.82
N GLU A 177 -13.33 -17.07 15.03
CA GLU A 177 -12.87 -18.10 14.10
C GLU A 177 -14.07 -18.61 13.29
N TYR A 178 -13.99 -18.52 11.97
CA TYR A 178 -15.01 -19.06 11.09
C TYR A 178 -14.71 -20.53 10.76
N ASP A 179 -15.45 -21.44 11.40
CA ASP A 179 -15.42 -22.86 11.00
C ASP A 179 -16.00 -23.06 9.58
N GLU A 180 -15.14 -23.45 8.63
CA GLU A 180 -15.46 -23.83 7.25
C GLU A 180 -16.63 -24.86 7.18
N TYR A 181 -16.82 -25.68 8.23
CA TYR A 181 -17.83 -26.74 8.27
C TYR A 181 -19.24 -26.27 8.65
N SER A 182 -19.39 -25.16 9.38
CA SER A 182 -20.72 -24.74 9.89
C SER A 182 -21.50 -23.85 8.93
N GLN A 183 -20.81 -23.14 8.00
CA GLN A 183 -21.32 -22.25 6.93
C GLN A 183 -22.41 -21.22 7.32
N THR A 184 -22.83 -21.14 8.58
CA THR A 184 -23.93 -20.29 9.02
C THR A 184 -23.38 -18.96 9.50
N ARG A 185 -23.04 -18.11 8.52
CA ARG A 185 -22.64 -16.72 8.75
C ARG A 185 -23.88 -15.91 9.14
N THR A 186 -24.10 -15.73 10.44
CA THR A 186 -25.23 -14.94 10.96
C THR A 186 -24.94 -13.45 11.05
N SER A 187 -23.68 -13.03 10.84
CA SER A 187 -23.22 -11.63 10.91
C SER A 187 -22.42 -11.20 9.67
N GLY A 188 -22.16 -9.90 9.58
CA GLY A 188 -21.38 -9.23 8.54
C GLY A 188 -19.87 -9.17 8.80
N TYR A 189 -19.36 -9.75 9.90
CA TYR A 189 -17.91 -9.89 10.03
C TYR A 189 -17.39 -10.74 8.88
N ARG A 190 -16.34 -10.26 8.21
CA ARG A 190 -15.73 -10.97 7.08
C ARG A 190 -14.23 -10.96 7.25
N PRO A 191 -13.62 -12.15 7.33
CA PRO A 191 -12.18 -12.22 7.12
C PRO A 191 -11.89 -11.90 5.66
N HIS A 192 -10.79 -11.19 5.41
CA HIS A 192 -10.29 -10.90 4.07
C HIS A 192 -9.44 -12.07 3.56
N ASP A 193 -8.57 -12.58 4.43
CA ASP A 193 -7.75 -13.77 4.23
C ASP A 193 -7.88 -14.69 5.45
N GLY A 194 -7.74 -15.99 5.26
CA GLY A 194 -7.86 -16.96 6.34
C GLY A 194 -9.27 -17.07 6.95
N ASP A 195 -9.32 -17.54 8.20
CA ASP A 195 -10.56 -17.88 8.90
C ASP A 195 -10.79 -17.03 10.17
N ASN A 196 -9.80 -16.26 10.63
CA ASN A 196 -9.86 -15.52 11.89
C ASN A 196 -9.99 -14.01 11.68
N LEU A 197 -10.65 -13.34 12.62
CA LEU A 197 -10.60 -11.88 12.73
C LEU A 197 -10.81 -11.43 14.17
N ALA A 198 -10.23 -10.28 14.54
CA ALA A 198 -10.58 -9.60 15.78
C ALA A 198 -11.93 -8.87 15.62
N TYR A 199 -12.86 -9.03 16.56
CA TYR A 199 -14.17 -8.39 16.50
C TYR A 199 -14.49 -7.57 17.75
N ASN A 200 -15.13 -6.42 17.53
CA ASN A 200 -15.72 -5.62 18.60
C ASN A 200 -17.18 -6.06 18.83
N GLY A 201 -17.39 -6.96 19.79
CA GLY A 201 -18.69 -7.60 20.00
C GLY A 201 -19.79 -6.71 20.58
N TYR A 202 -19.43 -5.64 21.30
CA TYR A 202 -20.40 -4.83 22.06
C TYR A 202 -20.65 -3.42 21.50
N GLY A 203 -19.90 -2.98 20.48
CA GLY A 203 -20.01 -1.62 19.94
C GLY A 203 -19.39 -0.55 20.87
N ASP A 204 -18.77 -0.97 21.97
CA ASP A 204 -18.03 -0.11 22.89
C ASP A 204 -16.69 0.32 22.29
N PRO A 205 -16.14 1.49 22.67
CA PRO A 205 -14.83 1.94 22.19
C PRO A 205 -13.76 0.86 22.37
N ALA A 206 -13.04 0.55 21.30
CA ALA A 206 -12.03 -0.52 21.30
C ALA A 206 -10.65 0.08 21.05
N SER A 207 -9.59 -0.52 21.57
CA SER A 207 -8.25 0.02 21.39
C SER A 207 -7.20 -1.07 21.39
N PHE A 208 -6.05 -0.73 20.83
CA PHE A 208 -4.81 -1.44 21.07
C PHE A 208 -3.68 -0.44 21.36
N SER A 209 -2.70 -0.87 22.16
CA SER A 209 -1.58 -0.02 22.58
C SER A 209 -0.34 -0.84 22.95
N ARG A 210 0.85 -0.27 22.90
CA ARG A 210 2.07 -0.89 23.46
C ARG A 210 3.04 0.19 23.94
N ASP A 211 3.98 -0.15 24.82
CA ASP A 211 4.93 0.81 25.41
C ASP A 211 5.89 1.46 24.39
N ALA A 212 6.11 0.83 23.24
CA ALA A 212 7.02 1.31 22.21
C ALA A 212 6.24 1.83 21.01
N ASN A 213 6.60 3.01 20.51
CA ASN A 213 5.91 3.58 19.37
C ASN A 213 6.00 2.67 18.13
N PHE A 214 4.98 2.77 17.29
CA PHE A 214 4.86 2.07 16.01
C PHE A 214 4.20 2.99 14.99
N ASP A 215 4.43 2.68 13.72
CA ASP A 215 3.72 3.31 12.62
C ASP A 215 2.58 2.36 12.22
N LEU A 216 1.35 2.88 12.07
CA LEU A 216 0.18 2.10 11.64
C LEU A 216 -0.20 2.48 10.21
N GLU A 217 0.16 1.62 9.27
CA GLU A 217 0.03 1.89 7.82
C GLU A 217 -1.38 1.62 7.31
N SER A 218 -1.99 0.53 7.75
CA SER A 218 -3.25 0.09 7.17
C SER A 218 -4.07 -0.81 8.07
N LEU A 219 -5.37 -0.83 7.79
CA LEU A 219 -6.39 -1.64 8.45
C LEU A 219 -7.30 -2.30 7.41
N CYS A 220 -7.70 -3.53 7.68
CA CYS A 220 -8.73 -4.25 6.94
C CYS A 220 -9.93 -4.47 7.86
N LEU A 221 -11.05 -3.80 7.56
CA LEU A 221 -12.22 -3.72 8.44
C LEU A 221 -13.51 -4.15 7.74
N SER A 222 -14.45 -4.71 8.50
CA SER A 222 -15.81 -5.06 8.03
C SER A 222 -16.90 -4.66 9.04
N ALA A 223 -18.08 -4.26 8.55
CA ALA A 223 -19.21 -3.96 9.43
C ALA A 223 -20.08 -5.20 9.69
N ALA A 224 -20.48 -5.39 10.95
CA ALA A 224 -21.19 -6.60 11.37
C ALA A 224 -22.69 -6.60 11.06
N TRP A 225 -23.35 -5.46 11.21
CA TRP A 225 -24.82 -5.38 11.15
C TRP A 225 -25.34 -4.23 10.29
N SER A 226 -24.57 -3.16 10.22
CA SER A 226 -24.93 -1.92 9.54
C SER A 226 -24.14 -1.73 8.26
N ASP A 227 -24.82 -1.26 7.22
CA ASP A 227 -24.16 -0.76 6.02
C ASP A 227 -23.85 0.73 6.15
N GLY A 228 -22.68 1.17 5.69
CA GLY A 228 -22.21 2.55 5.84
C GLY A 228 -21.89 2.95 7.29
N LEU A 229 -21.36 2.02 8.09
CA LEU A 229 -20.94 2.27 9.47
C LEU A 229 -19.70 3.18 9.49
N ALA A 230 -19.73 4.26 10.25
CA ALA A 230 -18.57 5.14 10.41
C ALA A 230 -17.73 4.71 11.60
N VAL A 231 -16.46 4.37 11.36
CA VAL A 231 -15.46 4.08 12.40
C VAL A 231 -14.45 5.21 12.44
N THR A 232 -14.39 5.93 13.55
CA THR A 232 -13.35 6.92 13.81
C THR A 232 -12.17 6.22 14.47
N VAL A 233 -11.02 6.32 13.83
CA VAL A 233 -9.73 5.83 14.31
C VAL A 233 -8.95 7.03 14.82
N GLU A 234 -8.59 7.04 16.10
CA GLU A 234 -7.86 8.12 16.75
C GLU A 234 -6.47 7.65 17.17
N ALA A 235 -5.46 8.47 16.88
CA ALA A 235 -4.05 8.23 17.19
C ALA A 235 -3.61 8.97 18.45
N TYR A 236 -2.84 8.29 19.29
CA TYR A 236 -2.27 8.84 20.52
C TYR A 236 -0.78 8.46 20.66
N ASP A 237 -0.01 9.32 21.32
CA ASP A 237 1.38 9.11 21.71
C ASP A 237 1.56 9.62 23.16
N ASP A 238 2.01 8.76 24.08
CA ASP A 238 2.14 9.06 25.52
C ASP A 238 0.84 9.65 26.15
N GLY A 239 -0.32 9.27 25.59
CA GLY A 239 -1.64 9.77 25.97
C GLY A 239 -2.03 11.15 25.40
N GLU A 240 -1.20 11.76 24.55
CA GLU A 240 -1.54 12.96 23.79
C GLU A 240 -2.24 12.60 22.48
N PHE A 241 -3.34 13.29 22.14
CA PHE A 241 -4.05 13.07 20.88
C PHE A 241 -3.29 13.68 19.70
N ILE A 242 -2.94 12.86 18.71
CA ILE A 242 -2.21 13.28 17.51
C ILE A 242 -3.18 13.66 16.39
N GLY A 243 -4.15 12.80 16.11
CA GLY A 243 -5.03 12.97 14.96
C GLY A 243 -6.08 11.88 14.84
N LYS A 244 -6.90 11.97 13.78
CA LYS A 244 -7.93 10.96 13.52
C LYS A 244 -8.32 10.86 12.07
N GLN A 245 -8.78 9.68 11.68
CA GLN A 245 -9.34 9.38 10.38
C GLN A 245 -10.69 8.68 10.54
N VAL A 246 -11.64 9.00 9.67
CA VAL A 246 -12.97 8.38 9.67
C VAL A 246 -13.09 7.44 8.48
N LEU A 247 -13.29 6.16 8.77
CA LEU A 247 -13.46 5.09 7.80
C LEU A 247 -14.94 4.74 7.66
N THR A 248 -15.41 4.47 6.44
CA THR A 248 -16.79 4.05 6.19
C THR A 248 -16.79 2.59 5.78
N LEU A 249 -17.38 1.75 6.62
CA LEU A 249 -17.40 0.30 6.47
C LEU A 249 -18.73 -0.14 5.83
N LEU A 250 -18.63 -1.14 4.96
CA LEU A 250 -19.80 -1.76 4.33
C LEU A 250 -20.14 -3.07 5.03
N TYR A 251 -21.44 -3.39 5.06
CA TYR A 251 -21.88 -4.65 5.65
C TYR A 251 -21.34 -5.84 4.83
N GLY A 252 -20.72 -6.80 5.51
CA GLY A 252 -20.35 -8.07 4.86
C GLY A 252 -19.28 -7.93 3.78
N VAL A 253 -18.50 -6.85 3.80
CA VAL A 253 -17.35 -6.62 2.92
C VAL A 253 -16.16 -6.22 3.77
N SER A 254 -15.06 -6.95 3.65
CA SER A 254 -13.78 -6.55 4.25
C SER A 254 -13.10 -5.54 3.32
N THR A 255 -12.80 -4.36 3.84
CA THR A 255 -12.28 -3.23 3.07
C THR A 255 -10.93 -2.82 3.64
N PHE A 256 -9.95 -2.68 2.76
CA PHE A 256 -8.61 -2.19 3.10
C PHE A 256 -8.60 -0.66 3.12
N PHE A 257 -7.97 -0.09 4.13
CA PHE A 257 -7.81 1.34 4.31
C PHE A 257 -6.34 1.63 4.61
N GLU A 258 -5.72 2.47 3.78
CA GLU A 258 -4.49 3.15 4.12
C GLU A 258 -4.80 4.28 5.11
N LEU A 259 -3.93 4.42 6.11
CA LEU A 259 -4.04 5.46 7.10
C LEU A 259 -3.14 6.65 6.75
N ASP A 260 -3.52 7.83 7.26
CA ASP A 260 -2.76 9.06 7.05
C ASP A 260 -1.54 9.09 7.98
N ASP A 261 -0.35 8.91 7.40
CA ASP A 261 0.95 8.92 8.08
C ASP A 261 1.15 10.17 8.96
N SER A 262 0.52 11.31 8.61
CA SER A 262 0.60 12.53 9.44
C SER A 262 -0.02 12.38 10.83
N PHE A 263 -0.83 11.35 11.05
CA PHE A 263 -1.45 11.03 12.34
C PHE A 263 -0.97 9.71 12.94
N PHE A 264 -0.65 8.72 12.10
CA PHE A 264 -0.44 7.34 12.52
C PHE A 264 1.02 6.88 12.52
N ASP A 265 1.96 7.77 12.18
CA ASP A 265 3.39 7.56 12.42
C ASP A 265 3.74 7.78 13.89
N SER A 266 4.53 6.87 14.44
CA SER A 266 5.09 6.93 15.79
C SER A 266 4.06 7.08 16.91
N VAL A 267 2.99 6.27 16.87
CA VAL A 267 1.93 6.22 17.89
C VAL A 267 2.18 5.09 18.91
N ASP A 268 1.62 5.20 20.11
CA ASP A 268 1.67 4.16 21.14
C ASP A 268 0.28 3.55 21.43
N MET A 269 -0.80 4.22 21.01
CA MET A 269 -2.18 3.80 21.22
C MET A 269 -3.09 4.24 20.07
N VAL A 270 -3.98 3.33 19.66
CA VAL A 270 -5.03 3.59 18.67
C VAL A 270 -6.40 3.26 19.26
N LEU A 271 -7.33 4.22 19.17
CA LEU A 271 -8.69 4.12 19.68
C LEU A 271 -9.71 4.13 18.54
N PHE A 272 -10.63 3.17 18.59
CA PHE A 272 -11.74 3.01 17.66
C PHE A 272 -13.05 3.39 18.32
N THR A 273 -13.81 4.27 17.66
CA THR A 273 -15.20 4.57 18.03
C THR A 273 -16.10 4.47 16.81
N SER A 274 -17.17 3.69 16.91
CA SER A 274 -18.08 3.42 15.79
C SER A 274 -19.46 4.03 16.02
N GLN A 275 -20.05 4.57 14.96
CA GLN A 275 -21.39 5.16 15.01
C GLN A 275 -22.09 5.19 13.66
N GLY A 276 -23.41 5.35 13.68
CA GLY A 276 -24.22 5.47 12.48
C GLY A 276 -24.40 4.14 11.74
N GLY A 277 -24.52 4.22 10.42
CA GLY A 277 -24.88 3.09 9.57
C GLY A 277 -26.40 2.83 9.51
N SER A 278 -26.79 2.00 8.55
CA SER A 278 -28.15 1.51 8.39
C SER A 278 -28.18 0.01 8.63
N ASP A 279 -28.80 -0.41 9.73
CA ASP A 279 -28.96 -1.83 10.06
C ASP A 279 -29.65 -2.57 8.92
N LEU A 280 -29.01 -3.64 8.44
CA LEU A 280 -29.62 -4.51 7.45
C LEU A 280 -30.56 -5.51 8.14
N PRO A 281 -31.70 -5.84 7.53
CA PRO A 281 -32.61 -6.85 8.04
C PRO A 281 -31.98 -8.24 7.88
N THR A 282 -31.16 -8.62 8.85
CA THR A 282 -30.65 -9.98 9.05
C THR A 282 -31.16 -10.49 10.39
N ASP A 283 -31.46 -11.78 10.49
CA ASP A 283 -32.20 -12.37 11.62
C ASP A 283 -31.43 -12.41 12.97
N ALA A 284 -30.25 -11.78 13.09
CA ALA A 284 -29.33 -12.05 14.21
C ALA A 284 -28.68 -10.84 14.91
N GLY A 285 -28.81 -9.58 14.46
CA GLY A 285 -28.20 -8.45 15.19
C GLY A 285 -28.43 -7.05 14.60
N THR A 286 -28.09 -6.03 15.40
CA THR A 286 -28.14 -4.59 15.09
C THR A 286 -27.02 -3.86 15.84
N GLY A 287 -26.51 -2.75 15.31
CA GLY A 287 -25.60 -1.86 16.03
C GLY A 287 -24.32 -1.49 15.28
N THR A 288 -23.34 -1.02 16.05
CA THR A 288 -22.10 -0.39 15.56
C THR A 288 -20.88 -1.30 15.62
N GLN A 289 -21.09 -2.60 15.73
CA GLN A 289 -20.02 -3.60 15.78
C GLN A 289 -19.26 -3.70 14.45
N PHE A 290 -17.95 -3.92 14.53
CA PHE A 290 -17.06 -4.07 13.40
C PHE A 290 -16.00 -5.15 13.66
N GLY A 291 -15.47 -5.71 12.59
CA GLY A 291 -14.34 -6.64 12.60
C GLY A 291 -13.08 -5.95 12.09
N LEU A 292 -11.95 -6.28 12.71
CA LEU A 292 -10.59 -6.02 12.28
C LEU A 292 -9.97 -7.35 11.89
N ASP A 293 -9.71 -7.48 10.61
CA ASP A 293 -9.19 -8.70 10.03
C ASP A 293 -7.67 -8.67 9.91
N GLN A 294 -7.15 -7.55 9.39
CA GLN A 294 -5.73 -7.37 9.17
C GLN A 294 -5.31 -5.97 9.55
N MET A 295 -4.11 -5.83 10.12
CA MET A 295 -3.43 -4.55 10.24
C MET A 295 -1.95 -4.70 9.88
N THR A 296 -1.38 -3.67 9.27
CA THR A 296 0.05 -3.58 8.99
C THR A 296 0.65 -2.51 9.90
N ILE A 297 1.67 -2.90 10.66
CA ILE A 297 2.44 -2.00 11.53
C ILE A 297 3.91 -2.03 11.17
N ILE A 298 4.63 -0.97 11.54
CA ILE A 298 6.09 -0.91 11.47
C ILE A 298 6.62 -0.51 12.83
N GLY A 299 7.72 -1.16 13.27
CA GLY A 299 8.46 -0.76 14.47
C GLY A 299 8.70 -1.85 15.48
#